data_AF-A0A849ZHC8-F1
#
_entry.id   AF-A0A849ZHC8-F1
#
_cell.length_a   1.000
_cell.length_b   1.000
_cell.length_c   1.000
_cell.angle_alpha   90.00
_cell.angle_beta   90.00
_cell.angle_gamma   90.00
#
_symmetry.space_group_name_H-M   'P 1'
#
loop_
_entity.id
_entity.type
_entity.pdbx_description
1 polymer ?
#
loop_
_entity_poly.entity_id
_entity_poly.type
_entity_poly.pdbx_seq_one_letter_code
_entity_poly.pdbx_strand_id
1 'polypeptide(L)'
;MAPAASVVVISKKCMGTVSRPTTVATKVCGRFVVVVHNALPPLSAEWNHVIEVYRSYPGADTLNVLVFTDGGSPTAAQRADLTSSMAHRKMQVSVVTQSVLARAAGTAIAWLVPGLRIFSPADMEKALDHISASGVDRRILKDAVDQLRRDLATNAATASPNG
;
A
#
# COMPACT_ATOMS: atom_id res chain seq x y z
N MET A 1 -16.53 -22.07 -11.86
CA MET A 1 -17.17 -21.05 -11.00
C MET A 1 -16.05 -20.25 -10.35
N ALA A 2 -15.76 -19.04 -10.85
CA ALA A 2 -14.66 -18.21 -10.34
C ALA A 2 -15.02 -17.63 -8.97
N PRO A 3 -14.09 -17.51 -8.00
CA PRO A 3 -14.39 -16.86 -6.74
C PRO A 3 -14.51 -15.34 -6.97
N ALA A 4 -15.60 -14.78 -6.45
CA ALA A 4 -15.89 -13.36 -6.48
C ALA A 4 -14.75 -12.58 -5.82
N ALA A 5 -14.23 -11.57 -6.52
CA ALA A 5 -13.25 -10.63 -5.97
C ALA A 5 -13.92 -9.80 -4.86
N SER A 6 -13.69 -10.18 -3.60
CA SER A 6 -14.09 -9.39 -2.44
C SER A 6 -13.32 -8.08 -2.42
N VAL A 7 -14.00 -6.99 -2.76
CA VAL A 7 -13.53 -5.65 -2.41
C VAL A 7 -13.71 -5.49 -0.89
N VAL A 8 -12.62 -5.62 -0.13
CA VAL A 8 -12.64 -5.23 1.29
C VAL A 8 -12.44 -3.71 1.36
N VAL A 9 -13.53 -2.96 1.19
CA VAL A 9 -13.60 -1.60 1.76
C VAL A 9 -13.88 -1.81 3.25
N ILE A 10 -12.90 -1.61 4.14
CA ILE A 10 -13.20 -1.52 5.57
C ILE A 10 -13.83 -0.13 5.83
N SER A 11 -15.04 0.07 5.31
CA SER A 11 -15.96 1.04 5.88
C SER A 11 -16.73 0.28 6.95
N LYS A 12 -16.22 0.31 8.18
CA LYS A 12 -16.99 -0.10 9.36
C LYS A 12 -18.21 0.82 9.45
N LYS A 13 -19.39 0.36 9.03
CA LYS A 13 -20.64 0.90 9.56
C LYS A 13 -21.14 -0.01 10.68
N CYS A 14 -20.58 0.19 11.87
CA CYS A 14 -21.20 -0.12 13.16
C CYS A 14 -20.70 0.93 14.17
N MET A 15 -21.55 1.94 14.38
CA MET A 15 -21.71 2.78 15.59
C MET A 15 -20.47 3.29 16.35
N GLY A 16 -20.23 4.61 16.23
CA GLY A 16 -19.73 5.52 17.27
C GLY A 16 -18.32 5.31 17.84
N THR A 17 -17.33 6.02 17.30
CA THR A 17 -16.56 7.12 17.97
C THR A 17 -15.41 7.55 17.03
N VAL A 18 -15.39 8.84 16.67
CA VAL A 18 -14.39 9.63 15.89
C VAL A 18 -13.62 8.88 14.78
N SER A 19 -14.08 9.06 13.53
CA SER A 19 -13.36 8.67 12.32
C SER A 19 -12.06 9.48 12.19
N ARG A 20 -10.93 8.91 12.59
CA ARG A 20 -9.62 9.51 12.29
C ARG A 20 -9.39 9.46 10.78
N PRO A 21 -8.77 10.49 10.17
CA PRO A 21 -8.37 10.42 8.78
C PRO A 21 -7.38 9.26 8.63
N THR A 22 -7.77 8.24 7.87
CA THR A 22 -6.92 7.08 7.57
C THR A 22 -5.80 7.58 6.65
N THR A 23 -4.55 7.30 6.99
CA THR A 23 -3.40 7.72 6.15
C THR A 23 -3.06 6.68 5.08
N VAL A 24 -3.58 5.46 5.26
CA VAL A 24 -3.40 4.30 4.40
C VAL A 24 -4.73 3.69 4.00
N ALA A 25 -4.83 3.23 2.76
CA ALA A 25 -5.90 2.34 2.29
C ALA A 25 -5.31 1.18 1.48
N THR A 26 -5.94 0.00 1.57
CA THR A 26 -5.45 -1.21 0.91
C THR A 26 -6.56 -1.95 0.18
N LYS A 27 -6.20 -2.69 -0.88
CA LYS A 27 -7.12 -3.55 -1.63
C LYS A 27 -6.41 -4.78 -2.18
N VAL A 28 -7.00 -5.95 -2.01
CA VAL A 28 -6.51 -7.20 -2.59
C VAL A 28 -7.17 -7.42 -3.96
N CYS A 29 -6.37 -7.73 -4.97
CA CYS A 29 -6.78 -7.94 -6.36
C CYS A 29 -6.14 -9.23 -6.89
N GLY A 30 -6.77 -10.39 -6.65
CA GLY A 30 -6.19 -11.68 -7.01
C GLY A 30 -4.88 -11.93 -6.25
N ARG A 31 -3.77 -12.13 -6.97
CA ARG A 31 -2.41 -12.31 -6.39
C ARG A 31 -1.69 -10.99 -6.04
N PHE A 32 -2.38 -9.86 -6.17
CA PHE A 32 -1.80 -8.54 -5.94
C PHE A 32 -2.41 -7.86 -4.72
N VAL A 33 -1.61 -7.05 -4.04
CA VAL A 33 -2.08 -6.12 -3.02
C VAL A 33 -1.75 -4.71 -3.46
N VAL A 34 -2.75 -3.84 -3.50
CA VAL A 34 -2.58 -2.40 -3.72
C VAL A 34 -2.63 -1.70 -2.37
N VAL A 35 -1.64 -0.86 -2.12
CA VAL A 35 -1.54 -0.04 -0.91
C VAL A 35 -1.40 1.41 -1.35
N VAL A 36 -2.21 2.31 -0.80
CA VAL A 36 -2.09 3.74 -1.03
C VAL A 36 -1.85 4.44 0.29
N HIS A 37 -0.79 5.25 0.37
CA HIS A 37 -0.51 6.16 1.47
C HIS A 37 -0.60 7.61 1.01
N ASN A 38 -1.11 8.48 1.87
CA ASN A 38 -1.06 9.92 1.64
C ASN A 38 0.31 10.50 2.06
N ALA A 39 0.42 11.83 2.10
CA ALA A 39 1.67 12.52 2.43
C ALA A 39 2.06 12.41 3.92
N LEU A 40 1.17 11.94 4.79
CA LEU A 40 1.43 11.80 6.21
C LEU A 40 2.08 10.44 6.51
N PRO A 41 3.01 10.36 7.48
CA PRO A 41 3.54 9.09 7.92
C PRO A 41 2.42 8.23 8.53
N PRO A 42 2.43 6.90 8.31
CA PRO A 42 1.43 6.01 8.88
C PRO A 42 1.51 6.01 10.40
N LEU A 43 0.36 6.05 11.06
CA LEU A 43 0.30 5.90 12.51
C LEU A 43 0.74 4.49 12.91
N SER A 44 1.30 4.33 14.11
CA SER A 44 1.79 3.02 14.59
C SER A 44 0.71 1.93 14.57
N ALA A 45 -0.55 2.27 14.86
CA ALA A 45 -1.66 1.31 14.82
C ALA A 45 -2.02 0.86 13.39
N GLU A 46 -1.97 1.79 12.42
CA GLU A 46 -2.20 1.49 11.00
C GLU A 46 -1.07 0.62 10.44
N TRP A 47 0.16 0.93 10.82
CA TRP A 47 1.35 0.16 10.48
C TRP A 47 1.26 -1.29 10.97
N ASN A 48 0.91 -1.49 12.24
CA ASN A 48 0.77 -2.81 12.82
C ASN A 48 -0.30 -3.64 12.10
N HIS A 49 -1.40 -3.01 11.67
CA HIS A 49 -2.45 -3.69 10.92
C HIS A 49 -1.98 -4.11 9.51
N VAL A 50 -1.22 -3.26 8.82
CA VAL A 50 -0.62 -3.60 7.52
C VAL A 50 0.34 -4.80 7.67
N ILE A 51 1.21 -4.79 8.69
CA ILE A 51 2.11 -5.91 8.97
C ILE A 51 1.33 -7.19 9.30
N GLU A 52 0.25 -7.10 10.06
CA GLU A 52 -0.58 -8.26 10.42
C GLU A 52 -1.28 -8.87 9.19
N VAL A 53 -1.75 -8.05 8.26
CA VAL A 53 -2.30 -8.54 6.98
C VAL A 53 -1.25 -9.36 6.23
N TYR A 54 0.01 -8.89 6.14
CA TYR A 54 1.07 -9.67 5.50
C TYR A 54 1.45 -10.95 6.24
N ARG A 55 1.33 -10.97 7.57
CA ARG A 55 1.61 -12.15 8.40
C ARG A 55 0.52 -13.22 8.26
N SER A 56 -0.73 -12.80 8.26
CA SER A 56 -1.90 -13.67 8.33
C SER A 56 -2.41 -14.13 6.96
N TYR A 57 -2.03 -13.48 5.86
CA TYR A 57 -2.52 -13.83 4.53
C TYR A 57 -1.90 -15.14 4.00
N PRO A 58 -2.70 -16.19 3.72
CA PRO A 58 -2.20 -17.44 3.16
C PRO A 58 -1.57 -17.21 1.77
N GLY A 59 -0.33 -17.67 1.57
CA GLY A 59 0.41 -17.44 0.31
C GLY A 59 1.03 -16.05 0.18
N ALA A 60 1.20 -15.31 1.28
CA ALA A 60 1.82 -13.98 1.28
C ALA A 60 3.28 -13.93 0.82
N ASP A 61 3.94 -15.07 0.69
CA ASP A 61 5.24 -15.26 0.04
C ASP A 61 5.16 -15.18 -1.50
N THR A 62 3.96 -15.34 -2.06
CA THR A 62 3.67 -15.28 -3.51
C THR A 62 2.87 -14.04 -3.92
N LEU A 63 2.42 -13.23 -2.95
CA LEU A 63 1.75 -11.97 -3.24
C LEU A 63 2.76 -10.98 -3.83
N ASN A 64 2.29 -10.18 -4.80
CA ASN A 64 3.03 -9.03 -5.30
C ASN A 64 2.32 -7.74 -4.88
N VAL A 65 3.09 -6.70 -4.55
CA VAL A 65 2.56 -5.50 -3.93
C VAL A 65 2.83 -4.29 -4.80
N LEU A 66 1.78 -3.51 -5.06
CA LEU A 66 1.88 -2.18 -5.62
C LEU A 66 1.56 -1.15 -4.53
N VAL A 67 2.56 -0.38 -4.12
CA VAL A 67 2.40 0.74 -3.19
C VAL A 67 2.40 2.03 -3.98
N PHE A 68 1.42 2.90 -3.76
CA PHE A 68 1.43 4.29 -4.21
C PHE A 68 1.50 5.20 -2.99
N THR A 69 2.42 6.17 -2.96
CA THR A 69 2.52 7.12 -1.83
C THR A 69 2.78 8.54 -2.30
N ASP A 70 2.07 9.50 -1.69
CA ASP A 70 2.30 10.94 -1.91
C ASP A 70 3.48 11.49 -1.09
N GLY A 71 4.14 10.66 -0.27
CA GLY A 71 5.37 11.03 0.44
C GLY A 71 5.46 10.58 1.89
N GLY A 72 4.40 9.97 2.44
CA GLY A 72 4.44 9.33 3.74
C GLY A 72 5.44 8.18 3.74
N SER A 73 6.45 8.26 4.61
CA SER A 73 7.49 7.23 4.76
C SER A 73 7.45 6.65 6.18
N PRO A 74 7.64 5.32 6.34
CA PRO A 74 7.76 4.72 7.66
C PRO A 74 8.97 5.27 8.43
N THR A 75 8.83 5.34 9.75
CA THR A 75 9.90 5.70 10.70
C THR A 75 10.98 4.62 10.76
N ALA A 76 12.13 4.90 11.40
CA ALA A 76 13.23 3.95 11.53
C ALA A 76 12.81 2.63 12.22
N ALA A 77 12.00 2.71 13.28
CA ALA A 77 11.48 1.55 13.98
C ALA A 77 10.54 0.71 13.08
N GLN A 78 9.62 1.38 12.38
CA GLN A 78 8.72 0.73 11.42
C GLN A 78 9.49 0.04 10.29
N ARG A 79 10.56 0.65 9.78
CA ARG A 79 11.44 0.03 8.77
C ARG A 79 12.13 -1.25 9.28
N ALA A 80 12.55 -1.27 10.54
CA ALA A 80 13.13 -2.47 11.16
C ALA A 80 12.11 -3.61 11.25
N ASP A 81 10.86 -3.30 11.64
CA ASP A 81 9.76 -4.28 11.71
C ASP A 81 9.36 -4.84 10.34
N LEU A 82 9.39 -4.00 9.30
CA LEU A 82 9.15 -4.45 7.92
C LEU A 82 10.22 -5.45 7.49
N THR A 83 11.48 -5.10 7.75
CA THR A 83 12.64 -5.88 7.34
C THR A 83 12.60 -7.26 7.97
N SER A 84 12.36 -7.35 9.28
CA SER A 84 12.26 -8.64 9.98
C SER A 84 11.10 -9.51 9.47
N SER A 85 9.99 -8.88 9.06
CA SER A 85 8.80 -9.58 8.57
C SER A 85 8.90 -10.03 7.10
N MET A 86 9.77 -9.39 6.31
CA MET A 86 9.86 -9.58 4.85
C MET A 86 11.17 -10.23 4.36
N ALA A 87 12.25 -10.26 5.16
CA ALA A 87 13.58 -10.68 4.73
C ALA A 87 13.65 -12.07 4.06
N HIS A 88 12.74 -12.98 4.38
CA HIS A 88 12.72 -14.34 3.85
C HIS A 88 11.68 -14.58 2.74
N ARG A 89 10.95 -13.54 2.31
CA ARG A 89 9.84 -13.67 1.36
C ARG A 89 10.30 -13.34 -0.07
N LYS A 90 9.73 -14.04 -1.06
CA LYS A 90 10.01 -13.84 -2.50
C LYS A 90 9.13 -12.77 -3.16
N MET A 91 8.42 -12.00 -2.36
CA MET A 91 7.45 -10.99 -2.80
C MET A 91 8.12 -9.86 -3.58
N GLN A 92 7.54 -9.50 -4.73
CA GLN A 92 7.92 -8.31 -5.48
C GLN A 92 7.10 -7.12 -4.99
N VAL A 93 7.77 -6.04 -4.58
CA VAL A 93 7.14 -4.81 -4.11
C VAL A 93 7.53 -3.67 -5.04
N SER A 94 6.56 -3.06 -5.70
CA SER A 94 6.74 -1.84 -6.47
C SER A 94 6.20 -0.66 -5.66
N VAL A 95 7.04 0.33 -5.36
CA VAL A 95 6.64 1.57 -4.71
C VAL A 95 6.66 2.70 -5.74
N VAL A 96 5.54 3.39 -5.93
CA VAL A 96 5.37 4.50 -6.87
C VAL A 96 5.16 5.79 -6.08
N THR A 97 6.04 6.78 -6.27
CA THR A 97 5.92 8.06 -5.54
C THR A 97 6.50 9.25 -6.29
N GLN A 98 5.82 10.40 -6.20
CA GLN A 98 6.36 11.69 -6.66
C GLN A 98 7.41 12.27 -5.71
N SER A 99 7.42 11.88 -4.43
CA SER A 99 8.26 12.50 -3.41
C SER A 99 9.72 12.06 -3.53
N VAL A 100 10.61 13.02 -3.83
CA VAL A 100 12.07 12.80 -3.88
C VAL A 100 12.57 12.22 -2.55
N LEU A 101 12.04 12.72 -1.42
CA LEU A 101 12.40 12.25 -0.09
C LEU A 101 11.94 10.81 0.16
N ALA A 102 10.71 10.47 -0.23
CA ALA A 102 10.22 9.09 -0.12
C ALA A 102 10.98 8.13 -1.04
N ARG A 103 11.42 8.59 -2.22
CA ARG A 103 12.32 7.81 -3.08
C ARG A 103 13.64 7.51 -2.36
N ALA A 104 14.26 8.51 -1.74
CA ALA A 104 15.50 8.32 -0.98
C ALA A 104 15.33 7.37 0.21
N ALA A 105 14.24 7.52 0.98
CA ALA A 105 13.93 6.64 2.10
C ALA A 105 13.64 5.21 1.64
N GLY A 106 12.91 5.04 0.55
CA GLY A 106 12.66 3.74 -0.03
C GLY A 106 13.95 3.05 -0.50
N THR A 107 14.95 3.78 -1.00
CA THR A 107 16.23 3.18 -1.42
C THR A 107 16.91 2.46 -0.26
N ALA A 108 16.86 3.05 0.94
CA ALA A 108 17.37 2.41 2.15
C ALA A 108 16.59 1.14 2.52
N ILE A 109 15.27 1.11 2.25
CA ILE A 109 14.43 -0.08 2.46
C ILE A 109 14.69 -1.14 1.38
N ALA A 110 14.95 -0.74 0.13
CA ALA A 110 15.24 -1.64 -0.98
C ALA A 110 16.53 -2.44 -0.75
N TRP A 111 17.51 -1.89 -0.02
CA TRP A 111 18.70 -2.62 0.41
C TRP A 111 18.38 -3.77 1.38
N LEU A 112 17.27 -3.67 2.10
CA LEU A 112 16.84 -4.65 3.11
C LEU A 112 15.76 -5.61 2.60
N VAL A 113 15.07 -5.25 1.51
CA VAL A 113 14.00 -6.04 0.90
C VAL A 113 14.35 -6.26 -0.57
N PRO A 114 14.97 -7.41 -0.94
CA PRO A 114 15.49 -7.65 -2.29
C PRO A 114 14.46 -7.52 -3.42
N GLY A 115 13.19 -7.76 -3.13
CA GLY A 115 12.08 -7.64 -4.09
C GLY A 115 11.51 -6.23 -4.23
N LEU A 116 11.97 -5.26 -3.45
CA LEU A 116 11.44 -3.90 -3.44
C LEU A 116 12.14 -3.02 -4.47
N ARG A 117 11.35 -2.34 -5.31
CA ARG A 117 11.82 -1.33 -6.25
C ARG A 117 10.94 -0.09 -6.21
N ILE A 118 11.55 1.06 -6.49
CA ILE A 118 10.88 2.36 -6.43
C ILE A 118 10.85 2.96 -7.82
N PHE A 119 9.72 3.55 -8.15
CA PHE A 119 9.42 4.11 -9.45
C PHE A 119 8.86 5.53 -9.29
N SER A 120 9.10 6.37 -10.30
CA SER A 120 8.32 7.59 -10.46
C SER A 120 6.93 7.24 -11.01
N PRO A 121 5.91 8.11 -10.86
CA PRO A 121 4.61 7.85 -11.47
C PRO A 121 4.64 7.83 -13.00
N ALA A 122 5.63 8.49 -13.62
CA ALA A 122 5.86 8.38 -15.06
C ALA A 122 6.33 6.97 -15.46
N ASP A 123 6.90 6.21 -14.53
CA ASP A 123 7.35 4.84 -14.70
C ASP A 123 6.33 3.79 -14.20
N MET A 124 5.05 4.15 -14.07
CA MET A 124 4.00 3.24 -13.58
C MET A 124 3.98 1.91 -14.34
N GLU A 125 4.14 1.93 -15.67
CA GLU A 125 4.16 0.68 -16.45
C GLU A 125 5.37 -0.20 -16.10
N LYS A 126 6.55 0.37 -15.84
CA LYS A 126 7.72 -0.39 -15.35
C LYS A 126 7.49 -0.95 -13.94
N ALA A 127 6.76 -0.21 -13.11
CA ALA A 127 6.37 -0.68 -11.78
C ALA A 127 5.46 -1.91 -11.87
N LEU A 128 4.53 -1.91 -12.84
CA LEU A 128 3.65 -3.05 -13.13
C LEU A 128 4.42 -4.23 -13.74
N ASP A 129 5.38 -3.97 -14.62
CA ASP A 129 6.29 -4.99 -15.17
C ASP A 129 7.07 -5.69 -14.06
N HIS A 130 7.63 -4.94 -13.10
CA HIS A 130 8.42 -5.47 -11.99
C HIS A 130 7.64 -6.47 -11.13
N ILE A 131 6.34 -6.23 -10.93
CA ILE A 131 5.46 -7.14 -10.18
C ILE A 131 4.78 -8.18 -11.07
N SER A 132 5.20 -8.31 -12.32
CA SER A 132 4.64 -9.27 -13.29
C SER A 132 3.14 -9.10 -13.54
N ALA A 133 2.63 -7.87 -13.49
CA ALA A 133 1.24 -7.56 -13.86
C ALA A 133 1.10 -7.45 -15.39
N SER A 134 0.06 -8.08 -15.95
CA SER A 134 -0.16 -8.11 -17.41
C SER A 134 -1.65 -7.99 -17.77
N GLY A 135 -1.94 -7.54 -18.99
CA GLY A 135 -3.31 -7.49 -19.53
C GLY A 135 -4.32 -6.81 -18.60
N VAL A 136 -5.36 -7.57 -18.23
CA VAL A 136 -6.46 -7.09 -17.37
C VAL A 136 -5.97 -6.72 -15.96
N ASP A 137 -4.96 -7.41 -15.43
CA ASP A 137 -4.42 -7.13 -14.08
C ASP A 137 -3.93 -5.69 -13.99
N ARG A 138 -3.23 -5.18 -15.01
CA ARG A 138 -2.72 -3.80 -15.02
C ARG A 138 -3.83 -2.78 -14.89
N ARG A 139 -4.95 -3.00 -15.59
CA ARG A 139 -6.10 -2.11 -15.53
C ARG A 139 -6.73 -2.15 -14.14
N ILE A 140 -6.95 -3.34 -13.59
CA ILE A 140 -7.49 -3.52 -12.23
C ILE A 140 -6.63 -2.81 -11.18
N LEU A 141 -5.31 -2.93 -11.26
CA LEU A 141 -4.39 -2.31 -10.30
C LEU A 141 -4.40 -0.79 -10.39
N LYS A 142 -4.41 -0.22 -11.61
CA LYS A 142 -4.51 1.23 -11.81
C LYS A 142 -5.84 1.78 -11.30
N ASP A 143 -6.95 1.13 -11.67
CA ASP A 143 -8.29 1.50 -11.21
C ASP A 143 -8.40 1.40 -9.67
N ALA A 144 -7.75 0.41 -9.06
CA ALA A 144 -7.68 0.26 -7.61
C ALA A 144 -6.89 1.40 -6.94
N VAL A 145 -5.74 1.79 -7.49
CA VAL A 145 -4.97 2.95 -7.00
C VAL A 145 -5.83 4.21 -7.05
N ASP A 146 -6.48 4.48 -8.18
CA ASP A 146 -7.30 5.68 -8.34
C ASP A 146 -8.50 5.70 -7.39
N GLN A 147 -9.14 4.55 -7.18
CA GLN A 147 -10.24 4.43 -6.23
C GLN A 147 -9.77 4.71 -4.79
N LEU A 148 -8.70 4.04 -4.35
CA LEU A 148 -8.19 4.20 -2.98
C LEU A 148 -7.71 5.64 -2.72
N ARG A 149 -7.12 6.31 -3.72
CA ARG A 149 -6.76 7.74 -3.60
C ARG A 149 -7.98 8.63 -3.40
N ARG A 150 -9.07 8.40 -4.13
CA ARG A 150 -10.33 9.12 -3.94
C ARG A 150 -10.95 8.88 -2.57
N ASP A 151 -10.91 7.63 -2.10
CA ASP A 151 -11.44 7.27 -0.77
C ASP A 151 -10.67 8.00 0.34
N LEU A 152 -9.33 8.02 0.27
CA LEU A 152 -8.49 8.74 1.23
C LEU A 152 -8.71 10.26 1.19
N ALA A 153 -8.86 10.86 -0.01
CA ALA A 153 -9.14 12.29 -0.15
C ALA A 153 -10.51 12.66 0.45
N THR A 154 -11.53 11.82 0.24
CA THR A 154 -12.87 12.02 0.79
C THR A 154 -12.85 11.92 2.32
N ASN A 155 -12.15 10.93 2.87
CA ASN A 155 -12.05 10.73 4.31
C ASN A 155 -11.29 11.89 5.00
N ALA A 156 -10.26 12.43 4.35
CA ALA A 156 -9.54 13.61 4.83
C ALA A 156 -10.45 14.86 4.86
N ALA A 157 -11.26 15.08 3.82
CA ALA A 157 -12.19 16.20 3.76
C ALA A 157 -13.28 16.12 4.86
N THR A 158 -13.78 14.92 5.16
CA THR A 158 -14.76 14.72 6.23
C THR A 158 -14.18 14.80 7.65
N ALA A 159 -12.87 14.59 7.81
CA ALA A 159 -12.18 14.67 9.10
C ALA A 159 -11.83 16.09 9.53
N SER A 160 -12.11 17.10 8.68
CA SER A 160 -11.93 18.52 9.01
C SER A 160 -13.28 19.25 9.11
N PRO A 161 -14.04 19.09 10.21
CA PRO A 161 -15.01 20.09 10.62
C PRO A 161 -14.40 20.94 11.74
N ASN A 162 -14.18 22.22 11.43
CA ASN A 162 -13.77 23.33 12.32
C ASN A 162 -12.26 23.60 12.43
N GLY A 163 -11.87 24.75 11.88
CA GLY A 163 -10.81 25.57 12.45
C GLY A 163 -11.30 26.29 13.71
#